data_AF-A0A7S2BY31-F1
#
_entry.id   AF-A0A7S2BY31-F1
#
_cell.length_a   1.000
_cell.length_b   1.000
_cell.length_c   1.000
_cell.angle_alpha   90.00
_cell.angle_beta   90.00
_cell.angle_gamma   90.00
#
_symmetry.space_group_name_H-M   'P 1'
#
loop_
_entity.id
_entity.type
_entity.pdbx_description
1 polymer ?
#
loop_
_entity_poly.entity_id
_entity_poly.type
_entity_poly.pdbx_seq_one_letter_code
_entity_poly.pdbx_strand_id
1 'polypeptide(L)'
;WFINQSFYPPSAAEVLTATLPMYHVANDDPWGYYAVSADAALIQQNTRFPVSDFLFLAMYYGRAQIVVGEVKRLLHQMMVLESDKKLEVHCIIKALGFKGSFDVDSLMHASKMFGFWPDADFRRWVYCESIGVDFMNISTTSLSPTAMRLAEFPLHFLAFPKPDFKELVDGGNMHWNKADNENDQPAHVLSARDAMYVVSLVVTFAPALQELDYDAVKRKRQHGCHPLEAFVKEAAADWSSYCRVLGGSASGQPPDYPYGLEVMKELTSKNDKEGKKRLATALSGSTIDSADGGPTRAWNPHLKMYC
;
A
#
# COMPACT_ATOMS: atom_id res chain seq x y z
N TRP A 1 0.97 4.25 -12.77
CA TRP A 1 2.04 5.11 -13.33
C TRP A 1 2.09 6.49 -12.69
N PHE A 2 1.01 7.29 -12.72
CA PHE A 2 1.05 8.68 -12.19
C PHE A 2 1.55 8.73 -10.74
N ILE A 3 1.10 7.81 -9.87
CA ILE A 3 1.59 7.66 -8.48
C ILE A 3 3.12 7.61 -8.40
N ASN A 4 3.77 6.82 -9.26
CA ASN A 4 5.22 6.61 -9.24
C ASN A 4 6.01 7.78 -9.87
N GLN A 5 5.34 8.66 -10.64
CA GLN A 5 5.95 9.77 -11.39
C GLN A 5 5.66 11.14 -10.79
N SER A 6 4.64 11.20 -9.95
CA SER A 6 4.34 12.31 -9.10
C SER A 6 5.53 12.64 -8.20
N PHE A 7 5.87 13.92 -8.10
CA PHE A 7 6.87 14.40 -7.15
C PHE A 7 6.36 14.29 -5.71
N TYR A 8 5.10 14.67 -5.50
CA TYR A 8 4.44 14.56 -4.22
C TYR A 8 3.53 13.33 -4.19
N PRO A 9 3.46 12.57 -3.08
CA PRO A 9 2.51 11.47 -2.95
C PRO A 9 1.07 11.93 -3.17
N PRO A 10 0.34 11.40 -4.17
CA PRO A 10 -1.09 11.68 -4.30
C PRO A 10 -1.85 11.20 -3.07
N SER A 11 -2.88 11.94 -2.70
CA SER A 11 -3.83 11.50 -1.68
C SER A 11 -4.61 10.29 -2.19
N ALA A 12 -5.11 9.49 -1.26
CA ALA A 12 -5.98 8.38 -1.58
C ALA A 12 -7.23 8.84 -2.34
N ALA A 13 -7.79 10.02 -2.01
CA ALA A 13 -8.88 10.62 -2.78
C ALA A 13 -8.50 10.92 -4.24
N GLU A 14 -7.31 11.49 -4.45
CA GLU A 14 -6.77 11.76 -5.79
C GLU A 14 -6.60 10.45 -6.57
N VAL A 15 -6.17 9.37 -5.90
CA VAL A 15 -6.05 8.04 -6.50
C VAL A 15 -7.38 7.42 -6.86
N LEU A 16 -8.34 7.39 -5.93
CA LEU A 16 -9.68 6.85 -6.20
C LEU A 16 -10.35 7.60 -7.36
N THR A 17 -10.23 8.92 -7.38
CA THR A 17 -10.72 9.77 -8.48
C THR A 17 -10.03 9.44 -9.81
N ALA A 18 -8.70 9.27 -9.81
CA ALA A 18 -7.96 8.90 -11.01
C ALA A 18 -8.33 7.50 -11.52
N THR A 19 -8.78 6.59 -10.64
CA THR A 19 -9.22 5.24 -11.00
C THR A 19 -10.69 5.13 -11.43
N LEU A 20 -11.52 6.15 -11.20
CA LEU A 20 -12.96 6.13 -11.54
C LEU A 20 -13.27 5.64 -12.97
N PRO A 21 -12.54 6.05 -14.03
CA PRO A 21 -12.81 5.53 -15.37
C PRO A 21 -12.75 4.00 -15.49
N MET A 22 -11.85 3.34 -14.76
CA MET A 22 -11.76 1.87 -14.72
C MET A 22 -12.94 1.25 -13.98
N TYR A 23 -13.34 1.84 -12.85
CA TYR A 23 -14.51 1.38 -12.11
C TYR A 23 -15.82 1.54 -12.91
N HIS A 24 -15.94 2.62 -13.69
CA HIS A 24 -17.08 2.79 -14.60
C HIS A 24 -17.15 1.70 -15.67
N VAL A 25 -15.99 1.24 -16.20
CA VAL A 25 -15.96 0.09 -17.12
C VAL A 25 -16.52 -1.17 -16.44
N ALA A 26 -16.26 -1.38 -15.16
CA ALA A 26 -16.80 -2.51 -14.40
C ALA A 26 -18.21 -2.29 -13.82
N ASN A 27 -18.84 -1.13 -14.08
CA ASN A 27 -20.09 -0.69 -13.45
C ASN A 27 -20.04 -0.79 -11.91
N ASP A 28 -18.98 -0.24 -11.33
CA ASP A 28 -18.68 -0.31 -9.90
C ASP A 28 -18.29 1.07 -9.34
N ASP A 29 -18.30 1.22 -8.01
CA ASP A 29 -17.98 2.46 -7.31
C ASP A 29 -16.84 2.24 -6.29
N PRO A 30 -15.65 2.84 -6.50
CA PRO A 30 -14.53 2.68 -5.59
C PRO A 30 -14.80 3.24 -4.18
N TRP A 31 -15.73 4.18 -4.04
CA TRP A 31 -16.05 4.82 -2.76
C TRP A 31 -16.96 3.98 -1.87
N GLY A 32 -17.68 3.00 -2.44
CA GLY A 32 -18.54 2.07 -1.71
C GLY A 32 -17.80 0.93 -1.03
N TYR A 33 -16.49 0.80 -1.24
CA TYR A 33 -15.69 -0.28 -0.68
C TYR A 33 -15.47 -0.12 0.83
N TYR A 34 -15.57 -1.24 1.56
CA TYR A 34 -15.41 -1.29 3.03
C TYR A 34 -14.07 -0.71 3.54
N ALA A 35 -13.04 -0.73 2.69
CA ALA A 35 -11.70 -0.25 3.00
C ALA A 35 -11.56 1.27 2.90
N VAL A 36 -12.55 1.98 2.34
CA VAL A 36 -12.50 3.42 2.08
C VAL A 36 -13.33 4.17 3.13
N SER A 37 -12.71 5.11 3.84
CA SER A 37 -13.44 6.03 4.72
C SER A 37 -13.92 7.26 3.95
N ALA A 38 -15.20 7.63 4.10
CA ALA A 38 -15.81 8.72 3.34
C ALA A 38 -15.24 10.11 3.69
N ASP A 39 -14.90 10.36 4.95
CA ASP A 39 -14.58 11.70 5.45
C ASP A 39 -13.22 12.23 4.98
N ALA A 40 -12.27 11.33 4.70
CA ALA A 40 -10.88 11.69 4.35
C ALA A 40 -10.28 10.83 3.22
N ALA A 41 -11.08 9.95 2.62
CA ALA A 41 -10.62 8.92 1.69
C ALA A 41 -9.48 8.06 2.27
N LEU A 42 -9.48 7.78 3.58
CA LEU A 42 -8.47 6.91 4.18
C LEU A 42 -8.69 5.48 3.66
N ILE A 43 -7.63 4.85 3.15
CA ILE A 43 -7.70 3.45 2.72
C ILE A 43 -7.06 2.56 3.78
N GLN A 44 -7.88 1.70 4.38
CA GLN A 44 -7.49 0.73 5.41
C GLN A 44 -7.95 -0.68 5.03
N GLN A 45 -7.00 -1.58 4.84
CA GLN A 45 -7.29 -3.00 4.62
C GLN A 45 -6.11 -3.86 5.07
N ASN A 46 -6.37 -5.11 5.41
CA ASN A 46 -5.35 -6.07 5.86
C ASN A 46 -4.57 -6.71 4.71
N THR A 47 -4.93 -6.38 3.47
CA THR A 47 -4.31 -6.87 2.24
C THR A 47 -3.62 -5.72 1.50
N ARG A 48 -2.74 -6.05 0.57
CA ARG A 48 -2.16 -5.04 -0.32
C ARG A 48 -3.24 -4.43 -1.20
N PHE A 49 -3.00 -3.20 -1.66
CA PHE A 49 -3.83 -2.55 -2.67
C PHE A 49 -3.44 -3.06 -4.06
N PRO A 50 -4.19 -4.01 -4.66
CA PRO A 50 -3.83 -4.55 -5.96
C PRO A 50 -4.07 -3.48 -7.03
N VAL A 51 -3.15 -3.39 -7.98
CA VAL A 51 -3.30 -2.53 -9.16
C VAL A 51 -3.29 -3.44 -10.38
N SER A 52 -4.49 -3.75 -10.89
CA SER A 52 -4.67 -4.55 -12.11
C SER A 52 -5.89 -4.07 -12.87
N ASP A 53 -5.70 -3.84 -14.17
CA ASP A 53 -6.73 -3.47 -15.14
C ASP A 53 -7.53 -4.69 -15.63
N PHE A 54 -6.94 -5.88 -15.58
CA PHE A 54 -7.55 -7.13 -16.02
C PHE A 54 -8.85 -7.48 -15.28
N LEU A 55 -8.92 -7.22 -13.97
CA LEU A 55 -10.12 -7.50 -13.17
C LEU A 55 -11.33 -6.69 -13.68
N PHE A 56 -11.13 -5.40 -13.96
CA PHE A 56 -12.20 -4.52 -14.45
C PHE A 56 -12.72 -5.00 -15.81
N LEU A 57 -11.83 -5.42 -16.71
CA LEU A 57 -12.23 -6.03 -17.98
C LEU A 57 -12.95 -7.36 -17.80
N ALA A 58 -12.49 -8.20 -16.88
CA ALA A 58 -13.14 -9.48 -16.60
C ALA A 58 -14.57 -9.26 -16.08
N MET A 59 -14.80 -8.24 -15.26
CA MET A 59 -16.13 -7.83 -14.82
C MET A 59 -16.96 -7.27 -15.98
N TYR A 60 -16.40 -6.38 -16.80
CA TYR A 60 -17.08 -5.82 -17.98
C TYR A 60 -17.62 -6.91 -18.93
N TYR A 61 -16.82 -7.94 -19.19
CA TYR A 61 -17.23 -9.07 -20.04
C TYR A 61 -18.07 -10.14 -19.31
N GLY A 62 -18.43 -9.94 -18.04
CA GLY A 62 -19.20 -10.90 -17.24
C GLY A 62 -18.45 -12.22 -16.96
N ARG A 63 -17.11 -12.18 -17.00
CA ARG A 63 -16.23 -13.32 -16.72
C ARG A 63 -15.83 -13.42 -15.25
N ALA A 64 -15.98 -12.33 -14.51
CA ALA A 64 -15.71 -12.26 -13.07
C ALA A 64 -16.88 -11.60 -12.34
N GLN A 65 -17.07 -12.00 -11.09
CA GLN A 65 -17.98 -11.35 -10.14
C GLN A 65 -17.27 -11.24 -8.80
N ILE A 66 -17.43 -10.11 -8.13
CA ILE A 66 -16.96 -9.92 -6.76
C ILE A 66 -18.08 -10.36 -5.82
N VAL A 67 -17.78 -11.26 -4.90
CA VAL A 67 -18.72 -11.70 -3.86
C VAL A 67 -18.04 -11.53 -2.51
N VAL A 68 -18.61 -10.68 -1.67
CA VAL A 68 -18.16 -10.46 -0.30
C VAL A 68 -18.99 -11.34 0.64
N GLY A 69 -18.31 -12.19 1.42
CA GLY A 69 -18.96 -13.03 2.43
C GLY A 69 -18.02 -14.09 3.00
N GLU A 70 -18.44 -14.72 4.09
CA GLU A 70 -17.68 -15.76 4.77
C GLU A 70 -18.11 -17.15 4.28
N VAL A 71 -17.16 -18.08 4.13
CA VAL A 71 -17.47 -19.45 3.70
C VAL A 71 -17.91 -20.28 4.89
N LYS A 72 -19.18 -20.68 4.90
CA LYS A 72 -19.79 -21.55 5.92
C LYS A 72 -19.37 -23.01 5.75
N ARG A 73 -19.43 -23.53 4.52
CA ARG A 73 -19.01 -24.90 4.17
C ARG A 73 -18.81 -25.08 2.67
N LEU A 74 -18.05 -26.12 2.32
CA LEU A 74 -17.85 -26.58 0.95
C LEU A 74 -18.64 -27.88 0.72
N LEU A 75 -19.29 -27.97 -0.43
CA LEU A 75 -20.00 -29.16 -0.92
C LEU A 75 -19.42 -29.56 -2.28
N HIS A 76 -19.84 -30.71 -2.81
CA HIS A 76 -19.43 -31.11 -4.16
C HIS A 76 -19.86 -30.05 -5.19
N GLN A 77 -18.88 -29.45 -5.87
CA GLN A 77 -19.06 -28.37 -6.85
C GLN A 77 -19.79 -27.12 -6.35
N MET A 78 -19.78 -26.87 -5.04
CA MET A 78 -20.55 -25.76 -4.47
C MET A 78 -19.89 -25.18 -3.21
N MET A 79 -19.91 -23.86 -3.09
CA MET A 79 -19.52 -23.11 -1.91
C MET A 79 -20.76 -22.48 -1.28
N VAL A 80 -20.95 -22.69 0.02
CA VAL A 80 -22.07 -22.10 0.78
C VAL A 80 -21.50 -21.02 1.69
N LEU A 81 -22.02 -19.79 1.55
CA LEU A 81 -21.65 -18.67 2.40
C LEU A 81 -22.47 -18.65 3.70
N GLU A 82 -22.04 -17.86 4.69
CA GLU A 82 -22.80 -17.67 5.93
C GLU A 82 -24.18 -17.03 5.72
N SER A 83 -24.34 -16.27 4.63
CA SER A 83 -25.65 -15.77 4.16
C SER A 83 -26.55 -16.84 3.54
N ASP A 84 -26.14 -18.11 3.59
CA ASP A 84 -26.74 -19.26 2.90
C ASP A 84 -26.79 -19.14 1.36
N LYS A 85 -26.16 -18.11 0.78
CA LYS A 85 -25.92 -18.00 -0.66
C LYS A 85 -25.05 -19.18 -1.13
N LYS A 86 -25.50 -19.84 -2.19
CA LYS A 86 -24.80 -20.96 -2.83
C LYS A 86 -24.12 -20.47 -4.10
N LEU A 87 -22.83 -20.76 -4.23
CA LEU A 87 -22.04 -20.49 -5.42
C LEU A 87 -21.63 -21.82 -6.05
N GLU A 88 -21.88 -21.99 -7.34
CA GLU A 88 -21.37 -23.13 -8.09
C GLU A 88 -19.87 -22.92 -8.35
N VAL A 89 -19.04 -23.90 -7.93
CA VAL A 89 -17.58 -23.76 -7.96
C VAL A 89 -16.93 -25.07 -8.34
N HIS A 90 -16.20 -25.08 -9.47
CA HIS A 90 -15.48 -26.26 -9.95
C HIS A 90 -14.02 -26.31 -9.47
N CYS A 91 -13.42 -25.16 -9.22
CA CYS A 91 -12.03 -25.01 -8.77
C CYS A 91 -11.95 -23.90 -7.72
N ILE A 92 -11.18 -24.14 -6.66
CA ILE A 92 -10.93 -23.16 -5.61
C ILE A 92 -9.44 -22.83 -5.63
N ILE A 93 -9.11 -21.57 -5.87
CA ILE A 93 -7.76 -21.04 -5.74
C ILE A 93 -7.72 -20.24 -4.44
N LYS A 94 -6.83 -20.63 -3.52
CA LYS A 94 -6.63 -19.92 -2.25
C LYS A 94 -5.46 -18.94 -2.38
N ALA A 95 -5.75 -17.65 -2.49
CA ALA A 95 -4.75 -16.58 -2.55
C ALA A 95 -4.60 -15.89 -1.18
N LEU A 96 -4.18 -16.64 -0.15
CA LEU A 96 -4.19 -16.20 1.26
C LEU A 96 -2.99 -15.32 1.68
N GLY A 97 -2.04 -15.08 0.77
CA GLY A 97 -0.82 -14.34 1.08
C GLY A 97 0.15 -15.11 2.00
N PHE A 98 1.00 -14.37 2.70
CA PHE A 98 2.02 -14.89 3.62
C PHE A 98 1.84 -14.27 5.00
N LYS A 99 2.17 -15.02 6.04
CA LYS A 99 2.28 -14.54 7.42
C LYS A 99 3.74 -14.58 7.88
N GLY A 100 4.10 -13.73 8.83
CA GLY A 100 5.42 -13.81 9.47
C GLY A 100 5.59 -15.13 10.22
N SER A 101 6.83 -15.58 10.38
CA SER A 101 7.17 -16.77 11.16
C SER A 101 7.87 -16.40 12.47
N PHE A 102 7.44 -17.00 13.58
CA PHE A 102 8.13 -16.92 14.88
C PHE A 102 9.55 -17.50 14.83
N ASP A 103 9.88 -18.30 13.82
CA ASP A 103 11.24 -18.80 13.61
C ASP A 103 12.21 -17.66 13.29
N VAL A 104 11.75 -16.58 12.65
CA VAL A 104 12.59 -15.40 12.38
C VAL A 104 12.95 -14.70 13.69
N ASP A 105 11.98 -14.51 14.60
CA ASP A 105 12.26 -13.94 15.93
C ASP A 105 13.23 -14.82 16.71
N SER A 106 13.03 -16.15 16.66
CA SER A 106 13.89 -17.12 17.32
C SER A 106 15.32 -17.11 16.76
N LEU A 107 15.45 -17.09 15.43
CA LEU A 107 16.74 -17.00 14.72
C LEU A 107 17.48 -15.71 15.05
N MET A 108 16.74 -14.60 15.15
CA MET A 108 17.30 -13.27 15.41
C MET A 108 17.43 -12.96 16.90
N HIS A 109 17.04 -13.90 17.77
CA HIS A 109 16.94 -13.73 19.22
C HIS A 109 16.18 -12.46 19.61
N ALA A 110 15.04 -12.20 18.96
CA ALA A 110 14.21 -11.03 19.19
C ALA A 110 13.19 -11.31 20.29
N SER A 111 13.42 -10.78 21.50
CA SER A 111 12.39 -10.83 22.55
C SER A 111 11.33 -9.73 22.37
N LYS A 112 11.77 -8.60 21.82
CA LYS A 112 10.98 -7.44 21.40
C LYS A 112 11.73 -6.72 20.30
N MET A 113 11.02 -5.98 19.47
CA MET A 113 11.57 -5.23 18.35
C MET A 113 11.58 -3.74 18.67
N PHE A 114 12.76 -3.13 18.67
CA PHE A 114 12.94 -1.68 18.70
C PHE A 114 12.91 -1.18 17.26
N GLY A 115 11.75 -0.75 16.76
CA GLY A 115 11.58 -0.54 15.33
C GLY A 115 11.93 -1.80 14.52
N PHE A 116 13.02 -1.75 13.74
CA PHE A 116 13.54 -2.88 12.95
C PHE A 116 14.70 -3.65 13.61
N TRP A 117 15.07 -3.30 14.84
CA TRP A 117 16.23 -3.87 15.56
C TRP A 117 15.80 -4.77 16.73
N PRO A 118 16.07 -6.09 16.67
CA PRO A 118 15.87 -7.00 17.80
C PRO A 118 16.57 -6.47 19.07
N ASP A 119 15.79 -6.26 20.12
CA ASP A 119 16.23 -5.78 21.44
C ASP A 119 17.14 -4.53 21.40
N ALA A 120 16.91 -3.63 20.44
CA ALA A 120 17.74 -2.43 20.20
C ALA A 120 19.24 -2.75 19.98
N ASP A 121 19.56 -3.87 19.33
CA ASP A 121 20.92 -4.17 18.88
C ASP A 121 21.13 -3.73 17.43
N PHE A 122 21.89 -2.66 17.20
CA PHE A 122 22.15 -2.11 15.86
C PHE A 122 22.77 -3.11 14.86
N ARG A 123 23.39 -4.19 15.36
CA ARG A 123 24.04 -5.22 14.54
C ARG A 123 23.04 -6.23 13.99
N ARG A 124 21.85 -6.30 14.59
CA ARG A 124 20.76 -7.20 14.20
C ARG A 124 19.67 -6.36 13.57
N TRP A 125 19.31 -6.68 12.34
CA TRP A 125 18.28 -5.95 11.63
C TRP A 125 17.34 -6.92 10.93
N VAL A 126 16.04 -6.69 11.10
CA VAL A 126 14.99 -7.50 10.50
C VAL A 126 13.92 -6.57 9.97
N TYR A 127 13.59 -6.74 8.69
CA TYR A 127 12.46 -6.09 8.07
C TYR A 127 11.53 -7.15 7.48
N CYS A 128 10.26 -7.02 7.81
CA CYS A 128 9.17 -7.66 7.09
C CYS A 128 8.26 -6.55 6.56
N GLU A 129 7.73 -6.76 5.36
CA GLU A 129 6.74 -5.84 4.82
C GLU A 129 5.48 -5.87 5.69
N SER A 130 4.96 -4.69 6.01
CA SER A 130 3.81 -4.56 6.88
C SER A 130 2.58 -5.27 6.32
N ILE A 131 1.79 -5.82 7.24
CA ILE A 131 0.49 -6.40 6.90
C ILE A 131 -0.48 -5.27 6.58
N GLY A 132 -1.13 -5.39 5.43
CA GLY A 132 -2.15 -4.45 4.99
C GLY A 132 -1.62 -3.09 4.52
N VAL A 133 -2.55 -2.15 4.41
CA VAL A 133 -2.31 -0.77 4.04
C VAL A 133 -3.12 0.14 4.95
N ASP A 134 -2.52 1.25 5.37
CA ASP A 134 -3.15 2.32 6.14
C ASP A 134 -2.58 3.64 5.61
N PHE A 135 -3.18 4.19 4.57
CA PHE A 135 -2.65 5.38 3.92
C PHE A 135 -3.69 6.43 3.58
N MET A 136 -3.33 7.69 3.87
CA MET A 136 -3.98 8.88 3.31
C MET A 136 -3.30 9.35 2.03
N ASN A 137 -2.04 8.96 1.82
CA ASN A 137 -1.22 9.30 0.66
C ASN A 137 -0.41 8.10 0.22
N ILE A 138 -0.31 7.89 -1.09
CA ILE A 138 0.44 6.77 -1.67
C ILE A 138 1.66 7.31 -2.43
N SER A 139 2.86 6.96 -1.97
CA SER A 139 4.11 7.45 -2.56
C SER A 139 4.64 6.53 -3.67
N THR A 140 4.29 5.25 -3.63
CA THR A 140 4.77 4.23 -4.56
C THR A 140 3.81 3.06 -4.63
N THR A 141 3.76 2.41 -5.79
CA THR A 141 3.08 1.12 -6.01
C THR A 141 4.06 -0.06 -6.08
N SER A 142 5.35 0.22 -5.86
CA SER A 142 6.43 -0.76 -5.79
C SER A 142 7.10 -0.74 -4.42
N LEU A 143 7.49 -1.92 -3.94
CA LEU A 143 8.30 -2.08 -2.73
C LEU A 143 9.73 -1.55 -2.92
N SER A 144 10.26 -1.53 -4.16
CA SER A 144 11.69 -1.30 -4.40
C SER A 144 12.23 0.01 -3.84
N PRO A 145 11.57 1.18 -3.99
CA PRO A 145 12.05 2.42 -3.39
C PRO A 145 12.14 2.34 -1.85
N THR A 146 11.15 1.72 -1.22
CA THR A 146 11.13 1.50 0.23
C THR A 146 12.24 0.54 0.65
N ALA A 147 12.42 -0.58 -0.06
CA ALA A 147 13.46 -1.55 0.24
C ALA A 147 14.87 -0.95 0.12
N MET A 148 15.11 -0.09 -0.88
CA MET A 148 16.38 0.64 -1.00
C MET A 148 16.65 1.51 0.23
N ARG A 149 15.67 2.33 0.63
CA ARG A 149 15.78 3.17 1.83
C ARG A 149 16.03 2.34 3.09
N LEU A 150 15.27 1.28 3.26
CA LEU A 150 15.35 0.41 4.43
C LEU A 150 16.68 -0.35 4.51
N ALA A 151 17.31 -0.68 3.39
CA ALA A 151 18.63 -1.30 3.37
C ALA A 151 19.75 -0.35 3.85
N GLU A 152 19.56 0.97 3.71
CA GLU A 152 20.54 1.97 4.15
C GLU A 152 20.50 2.23 5.65
N PHE A 153 19.37 1.99 6.31
CA PHE A 153 19.23 2.13 7.77
C PHE A 153 20.23 1.27 8.57
N PRO A 154 20.28 -0.06 8.38
CA PRO A 154 21.25 -0.88 9.11
C PRO A 154 22.70 -0.53 8.73
N LEU A 155 22.97 -0.19 7.46
CA LEU A 155 24.30 0.22 7.03
C LEU A 155 24.76 1.50 7.73
N HIS A 156 23.87 2.49 7.85
CA HIS A 156 24.12 3.72 8.58
C HIS A 156 24.47 3.45 10.04
N PHE A 157 23.64 2.70 10.76
CA PHE A 157 23.89 2.46 12.18
C PHE A 157 25.01 1.45 12.48
N LEU A 158 25.40 0.61 11.51
CA LEU A 158 26.64 -0.16 11.58
C LEU A 158 27.88 0.74 11.47
N ALA A 159 27.83 1.77 10.63
CA ALA A 159 28.92 2.73 10.46
C ALA A 159 28.97 3.78 11.59
N PHE A 160 27.81 4.19 12.09
CA PHE A 160 27.62 5.22 13.10
C PHE A 160 26.82 4.71 14.31
N PRO A 161 27.30 3.66 15.02
CA PRO A 161 26.60 3.17 16.21
C PRO A 161 26.59 4.20 17.35
N LYS A 162 27.50 5.18 17.30
CA LYS A 162 27.53 6.39 18.13
C LYS A 162 27.91 7.59 17.24
N PRO A 163 27.26 8.75 17.40
CA PRO A 163 26.20 9.04 18.35
C PRO A 163 24.81 8.52 17.91
N ASP A 164 24.56 8.39 16.61
CA ASP A 164 23.21 8.31 16.03
C ASP A 164 22.34 7.18 16.59
N PHE A 165 22.80 5.93 16.56
CA PHE A 165 21.97 4.83 17.06
C PHE A 165 21.75 4.92 18.57
N LYS A 166 22.79 5.33 19.32
CA LYS A 166 22.67 5.54 20.77
C LYS A 166 21.63 6.62 21.09
N GLU A 167 21.65 7.74 20.39
CA GLU A 167 20.68 8.82 20.57
C GLU A 167 19.26 8.38 20.22
N LEU A 168 19.09 7.59 19.16
CA LEU A 168 17.80 7.00 18.81
C LEU A 168 17.25 6.12 19.94
N VAL A 169 18.09 5.29 20.56
CA VAL A 169 17.72 4.42 21.70
C VAL A 169 17.44 5.24 22.96
N ASP A 170 18.35 6.15 23.33
CA ASP A 170 18.24 6.98 24.53
C ASP A 170 17.05 7.94 24.47
N GLY A 171 16.65 8.37 23.26
CA GLY A 171 15.51 9.25 23.05
C GLY A 171 14.17 8.65 23.48
N GLY A 172 14.06 7.32 23.61
CA GLY A 172 12.90 6.63 24.19
C GLY A 172 11.60 6.70 23.39
N ASN A 173 11.59 7.37 22.23
CA ASN A 173 10.38 7.60 21.43
C ASN A 173 10.08 6.48 20.41
N MET A 174 11.04 5.58 20.18
CA MET A 174 10.87 4.48 19.22
C MET A 174 9.85 3.46 19.72
N HIS A 175 9.03 2.96 18.80
CA HIS A 175 8.06 1.93 19.07
C HIS A 175 8.73 0.59 19.41
N TRP A 176 8.26 -0.04 20.49
CA TRP A 176 8.63 -1.40 20.87
C TRP A 176 7.51 -2.36 20.52
N ASN A 177 7.73 -3.23 19.54
CA ASN A 177 6.78 -4.28 19.21
C ASN A 177 7.12 -5.58 19.93
N LYS A 178 6.11 -6.33 20.35
CA LYS A 178 6.25 -7.68 20.91
C LYS A 178 5.44 -8.65 20.08
N ALA A 179 5.79 -9.93 20.17
CA ALA A 179 4.99 -10.95 19.53
C ALA A 179 3.58 -10.98 20.14
N ASP A 180 2.58 -11.05 19.27
CA ASP A 180 1.18 -11.20 19.61
C ASP A 180 0.78 -12.66 19.34
N ASN A 181 0.85 -13.46 20.40
CA ASN A 181 0.52 -14.89 20.33
C ASN A 181 -0.99 -15.14 20.14
N GLU A 182 -1.85 -14.16 20.47
CA GLU A 182 -3.30 -14.31 20.29
C GLU A 182 -3.66 -14.20 18.81
N ASN A 183 -2.96 -13.34 18.08
CA ASN A 183 -3.16 -13.12 16.64
C ASN A 183 -2.14 -13.86 15.75
N ASP A 184 -1.31 -14.74 16.32
CA ASP A 184 -0.26 -15.50 15.60
C ASP A 184 0.69 -14.58 14.80
N GLN A 185 1.05 -13.44 15.40
CA GLN A 185 1.89 -12.41 14.79
C GLN A 185 3.23 -12.28 15.53
N PRO A 186 4.37 -12.57 14.87
CA PRO A 186 5.69 -12.44 15.48
C PRO A 186 6.09 -10.96 15.65
N ALA A 187 7.04 -10.69 16.54
CA ALA A 187 7.47 -9.35 16.93
C ALA A 187 8.06 -8.55 15.75
N HIS A 188 8.74 -9.19 14.81
CA HIS A 188 9.32 -8.50 13.64
C HIS A 188 8.29 -8.03 12.60
N VAL A 189 7.02 -8.42 12.72
CA VAL A 189 5.96 -7.96 11.82
C VAL A 189 5.27 -6.74 12.43
N LEU A 190 5.52 -5.58 11.84
CA LEU A 190 4.90 -4.31 12.23
C LEU A 190 3.62 -4.06 11.43
N SER A 191 2.63 -3.41 12.06
CA SER A 191 1.49 -2.84 11.32
C SER A 191 1.97 -1.79 10.32
N ALA A 192 1.17 -1.49 9.29
CA ALA A 192 1.52 -0.44 8.31
C ALA A 192 1.78 0.91 8.99
N ARG A 193 0.98 1.25 10.00
CA ARG A 193 1.12 2.48 10.78
C ARG A 193 2.40 2.50 11.59
N ASP A 194 2.71 1.42 12.31
CA ASP A 194 3.92 1.36 13.15
C ASP A 194 5.18 1.38 12.29
N ALA A 195 5.18 0.69 11.14
CA ALA A 195 6.31 0.75 10.23
C ALA A 195 6.54 2.16 9.67
N MET A 196 5.46 2.87 9.29
CA MET A 196 5.56 4.28 8.86
C MET A 196 6.10 5.19 9.97
N TYR A 197 5.66 4.98 11.20
CA TYR A 197 6.16 5.70 12.37
C TYR A 197 7.65 5.45 12.61
N VAL A 198 8.08 4.18 12.60
CA VAL A 198 9.48 3.77 12.77
C VAL A 198 10.37 4.40 11.69
N VAL A 199 9.97 4.33 10.42
CA VAL A 199 10.72 4.95 9.31
C VAL A 199 10.87 6.46 9.51
N SER A 200 9.79 7.14 9.92
CA SER A 200 9.80 8.59 10.12
C SER A 200 10.72 9.01 11.29
N LEU A 201 10.72 8.23 12.37
CA LEU A 201 11.62 8.47 13.50
C LEU A 201 13.08 8.26 13.11
N VAL A 202 13.41 7.16 12.42
CA VAL A 202 14.80 6.89 12.00
C VAL A 202 15.37 8.06 11.18
N VAL A 203 14.60 8.57 10.22
CA VAL A 203 15.02 9.73 9.41
C VAL A 203 15.17 11.00 10.25
N THR A 204 14.30 11.22 11.24
CA THR A 204 14.38 12.38 12.14
C THR A 204 15.65 12.39 12.99
N PHE A 205 16.12 11.22 13.44
CA PHE A 205 17.29 11.08 14.30
C PHE A 205 18.61 10.93 13.54
N ALA A 206 18.58 10.71 12.23
CA ALA A 206 19.77 10.52 11.40
C ALA A 206 19.77 11.52 10.22
N PRO A 207 20.30 12.74 10.41
CA PRO A 207 20.28 13.79 9.38
C PRO A 207 20.85 13.35 8.02
N ALA A 208 21.88 12.49 8.02
CA ALA A 208 22.45 11.95 6.79
C ALA A 208 21.44 11.16 5.94
N LEU A 209 20.48 10.49 6.57
CA LEU A 209 19.41 9.76 5.87
C LEU A 209 18.31 10.71 5.36
N GLN A 210 18.16 11.89 5.99
CA GLN A 210 17.19 12.91 5.56
C GLN A 210 17.62 13.61 4.27
N GLU A 211 18.93 13.75 4.02
CA GLU A 211 19.47 14.38 2.81
C GLU A 211 19.22 13.56 1.54
N LEU A 212 18.77 12.31 1.68
CA LEU A 212 18.54 11.38 0.57
C LEU A 212 17.14 11.56 -0.03
N ASP A 213 17.09 12.21 -1.20
CA ASP A 213 15.86 12.41 -1.97
C ASP A 213 15.51 11.18 -2.84
N TYR A 214 15.01 10.13 -2.19
CA TYR A 214 14.58 8.91 -2.90
C TYR A 214 13.41 9.15 -3.87
N ASP A 215 12.56 10.16 -3.63
CA ASP A 215 11.43 10.45 -4.49
C ASP A 215 11.88 11.08 -5.82
N ALA A 216 12.86 11.98 -5.79
CA ALA A 216 13.51 12.47 -7.00
C ALA A 216 14.23 11.36 -7.78
N VAL A 217 14.94 10.46 -7.08
CA VAL A 217 15.61 9.32 -7.72
C VAL A 217 14.60 8.38 -8.37
N LYS A 218 13.52 8.04 -7.66
CA LYS A 218 12.40 7.22 -8.16
C LYS A 218 11.83 7.84 -9.45
N ARG A 219 11.45 9.12 -9.40
CA ARG A 219 10.88 9.84 -10.55
C ARG A 219 11.84 9.86 -11.73
N LYS A 220 13.11 10.22 -11.50
CA LYS A 220 14.14 10.27 -12.56
C LYS A 220 14.33 8.89 -13.21
N ARG A 221 14.39 7.83 -12.42
CA ARG A 221 14.48 6.45 -12.92
C ARG A 221 13.25 6.06 -13.72
N GLN A 222 12.05 6.37 -13.22
CA GLN A 222 10.82 6.02 -13.93
C GLN A 222 10.72 6.78 -15.27
N HIS A 223 11.05 8.08 -15.33
CA HIS A 223 11.09 8.82 -16.60
C HIS A 223 12.17 8.30 -17.56
N GLY A 224 13.33 7.89 -17.05
CA GLY A 224 14.43 7.37 -17.87
C GLY A 224 14.18 5.97 -18.42
N CYS A 225 13.59 5.08 -17.61
CA CYS A 225 13.35 3.69 -17.99
C CYS A 225 11.99 3.48 -18.68
N HIS A 226 10.97 4.26 -18.32
CA HIS A 226 9.61 4.15 -18.84
C HIS A 226 9.03 5.52 -19.19
N PRO A 227 9.48 6.14 -20.30
CA PRO A 227 8.91 7.40 -20.78
C PRO A 227 7.39 7.31 -20.89
N LEU A 228 6.69 8.39 -20.53
CA LEU A 228 5.23 8.39 -20.41
C LEU A 228 4.51 7.91 -21.68
N GLU A 229 4.95 8.39 -22.83
CA GLU A 229 4.34 8.03 -24.12
C GLU A 229 4.48 6.53 -24.41
N ALA A 230 5.67 5.96 -24.22
CA ALA A 230 5.91 4.53 -24.39
C ALA A 230 5.07 3.72 -23.41
N PHE A 231 5.04 4.13 -22.14
CA PHE A 231 4.25 3.45 -21.11
C PHE A 231 2.75 3.44 -21.42
N VAL A 232 2.17 4.58 -21.81
CA VAL A 232 0.74 4.65 -22.14
C VAL A 232 0.41 3.80 -23.36
N LYS A 233 1.30 3.80 -24.35
CA LYS A 233 1.15 2.95 -25.55
C LYS A 233 1.19 1.46 -25.19
N GLU A 234 2.11 1.04 -24.33
CA GLU A 234 2.20 -0.33 -23.84
C GLU A 234 0.94 -0.74 -23.06
N ALA A 235 0.50 0.09 -22.11
CA ALA A 235 -0.71 -0.19 -21.34
C ALA A 235 -1.98 -0.29 -22.21
N ALA A 236 -2.11 0.57 -23.22
CA ALA A 236 -3.22 0.48 -24.19
C ALA A 236 -3.14 -0.79 -25.06
N ALA A 237 -1.93 -1.25 -25.40
CA ALA A 237 -1.71 -2.48 -26.14
C ALA A 237 -2.06 -3.72 -25.29
N ASP A 238 -1.65 -3.74 -24.02
CA ASP A 238 -2.00 -4.79 -23.06
C ASP A 238 -3.51 -4.86 -22.83
N TRP A 239 -4.15 -3.70 -22.60
CA TRP A 239 -5.61 -3.59 -22.51
C TRP A 239 -6.32 -4.20 -23.73
N SER A 240 -5.87 -3.83 -24.94
CA SER A 240 -6.41 -4.38 -26.19
C SER A 240 -6.21 -5.90 -26.28
N SER A 241 -5.08 -6.41 -25.76
CA SER A 241 -4.80 -7.84 -25.70
C SER A 241 -5.76 -8.55 -24.74
N TYR A 242 -5.99 -7.99 -23.55
CA TYR A 242 -6.94 -8.51 -22.58
C TYR A 242 -8.36 -8.52 -23.11
N CYS A 243 -8.79 -7.47 -23.83
CA CYS A 243 -10.08 -7.45 -24.51
C CYS A 243 -10.25 -8.61 -25.51
N ARG A 244 -9.19 -8.98 -26.26
CA ARG A 244 -9.26 -10.15 -27.15
C ARG A 244 -9.40 -11.46 -26.38
N VAL A 245 -8.63 -11.63 -25.29
CA VAL A 245 -8.64 -12.85 -24.47
C VAL A 245 -9.98 -13.03 -23.76
N LEU A 246 -10.49 -11.98 -23.12
CA LEU A 246 -11.72 -12.02 -22.32
C LEU A 246 -12.99 -11.93 -23.17
N GLY A 247 -12.93 -11.18 -24.27
CA GLY A 247 -14.02 -10.97 -25.20
C GLY A 247 -14.46 -12.26 -25.86
N GLY A 248 -13.54 -13.09 -26.38
CA GLY A 248 -13.88 -14.37 -27.00
C GLY A 248 -15.05 -14.26 -28.00
N SER A 249 -16.16 -14.95 -27.73
CA SER A 249 -17.41 -14.91 -28.51
C SER A 249 -18.47 -13.92 -27.98
N ALA A 250 -18.17 -13.13 -26.96
CA ALA A 250 -19.11 -12.16 -26.39
C ALA A 250 -19.39 -11.03 -27.41
N SER A 251 -20.67 -10.67 -27.55
CA SER A 251 -21.16 -9.73 -28.57
C SER A 251 -20.97 -8.25 -28.22
N GLY A 252 -20.12 -7.92 -27.24
CA GLY A 252 -19.87 -6.55 -26.80
C GLY A 252 -18.71 -5.90 -27.56
N GLN A 253 -18.85 -4.61 -27.89
CA GLN A 253 -17.71 -3.83 -28.38
C GLN A 253 -16.66 -3.70 -27.26
N PRO A 254 -15.37 -3.94 -27.53
CA PRO A 254 -14.32 -3.71 -26.54
C PRO A 254 -14.35 -2.26 -26.02
N PRO A 255 -14.23 -2.03 -24.71
CA PRO A 255 -14.15 -0.68 -24.17
C PRO A 255 -12.79 -0.07 -24.53
N ASP A 256 -12.78 1.23 -24.80
CA ASP A 256 -11.54 1.98 -25.02
C ASP A 256 -10.70 2.02 -23.74
N TYR A 257 -9.37 2.03 -23.89
CA TYR A 257 -8.47 2.24 -22.76
C TYR A 257 -8.67 3.66 -22.20
N PRO A 258 -9.00 3.84 -20.91
CA PRO A 258 -9.45 5.14 -20.42
C PRO A 258 -8.32 6.16 -20.19
N TYR A 259 -7.05 5.76 -20.30
CA TYR A 259 -5.91 6.61 -19.97
C TYR A 259 -5.07 6.96 -21.20
N GLY A 260 -5.39 8.10 -21.83
CA GLY A 260 -4.54 8.70 -22.86
C GLY A 260 -3.33 9.45 -22.30
N LEU A 261 -2.41 9.82 -23.18
CA LEU A 261 -1.20 10.58 -22.84
C LEU A 261 -1.52 11.89 -22.10
N GLU A 262 -2.48 12.66 -22.62
CA GLU A 262 -2.84 13.96 -22.05
C GLU A 262 -3.53 13.82 -20.69
N VAL A 263 -4.37 12.79 -20.50
CA VAL A 263 -4.98 12.47 -19.20
C VAL A 263 -3.89 12.19 -18.16
N MET A 264 -2.89 11.38 -18.52
CA MET A 264 -1.80 11.03 -17.60
C MET A 264 -0.91 12.24 -17.26
N LYS A 265 -0.66 13.14 -18.22
CA LYS A 265 0.04 14.41 -17.98
C LYS A 265 -0.76 15.30 -17.04
N GLU A 266 -2.06 15.44 -17.28
CA GLU A 266 -2.95 16.25 -16.45
C GLU A 266 -2.98 15.73 -15.01
N LEU A 267 -3.17 14.43 -14.79
CA LEU A 267 -3.17 13.81 -13.46
C LEU A 267 -1.86 14.09 -12.71
N THR A 268 -0.72 13.91 -13.39
CA THR A 268 0.60 14.14 -12.78
C THR A 268 0.82 15.62 -12.46
N SER A 269 0.50 16.52 -13.40
CA SER A 269 0.66 17.96 -13.23
C SER A 269 -0.26 18.52 -12.14
N LYS A 270 -1.52 18.05 -12.08
CA LYS A 270 -2.48 18.44 -11.06
C LYS A 270 -1.98 18.03 -9.68
N ASN A 271 -1.56 16.77 -9.54
CA ASN A 271 -1.00 16.28 -8.28
C ASN A 271 0.24 17.08 -7.85
N ASP A 272 1.18 17.35 -8.78
CA ASP A 272 2.39 18.10 -8.45
C ASP A 272 2.06 19.53 -7.96
N LYS A 273 1.06 20.17 -8.58
CA LYS A 273 0.58 21.50 -8.18
C LYS A 273 -0.07 21.49 -6.80
N GLU A 274 -0.96 20.53 -6.54
CA GLU A 274 -1.64 20.43 -5.25
C GLU A 274 -0.68 19.99 -4.13
N GLY A 275 0.24 19.07 -4.41
CA GLY A 275 1.30 18.68 -3.48
C GLY A 275 2.18 19.86 -3.07
N LYS A 276 2.56 20.72 -4.02
CA LYS A 276 3.31 21.95 -3.74
C LYS A 276 2.53 22.91 -2.83
N LYS A 277 1.21 23.05 -3.03
CA LYS A 277 0.36 23.87 -2.16
C LYS A 277 0.28 23.28 -0.75
N ARG A 278 0.07 21.96 -0.63
CA ARG A 278 0.04 21.26 0.68
C ARG A 278 1.32 21.51 1.46
N LEU A 279 2.48 21.41 0.80
CA LEU A 279 3.77 21.70 1.41
C LEU A 279 3.90 23.17 1.81
N ALA A 280 3.51 24.11 0.95
CA ALA A 280 3.57 25.54 1.26
C ALA A 280 2.68 25.89 2.47
N THR A 281 1.46 25.35 2.53
CA THR A 281 0.56 25.52 3.67
C THR A 281 1.19 24.99 4.96
N ALA A 282 1.76 23.79 4.93
CA ALA A 282 2.44 23.18 6.07
C ALA A 282 3.64 24.03 6.57
N LEU A 283 4.39 24.64 5.66
CA LEU A 283 5.51 25.52 5.99
C LEU A 283 5.08 26.90 6.51
N SER A 284 3.91 27.40 6.06
CA SER A 284 3.37 28.70 6.49
C SER A 284 2.61 28.67 7.83
N GLY A 285 2.32 27.48 8.36
CA GLY A 285 1.29 27.25 9.38
C GLY A 285 1.77 26.92 10.80
N SER A 286 2.69 27.69 11.39
CA SER A 286 2.91 27.70 12.85
C SER A 286 2.34 29.01 13.43
N THR A 287 1.08 29.10 13.86
CA THR A 287 0.51 28.48 15.08
C THR A 287 -0.85 27.84 14.80
N ILE A 288 -0.95 26.52 14.91
CA ILE A 288 -2.26 25.84 15.03
C ILE A 288 -2.56 25.73 16.53
N ASP A 289 -3.57 26.46 16.99
CA ASP A 289 -4.19 26.27 18.31
C ASP A 289 -4.77 24.85 18.37
N SER A 290 -4.11 23.97 19.13
CA SER A 290 -4.56 22.60 19.37
C SER A 290 -5.68 22.59 20.42
N ALA A 291 -6.91 22.95 20.03
CA ALA A 291 -8.07 22.91 20.92
C ALA A 291 -8.96 21.67 20.77
N ASP A 292 -8.85 20.92 19.67
CA ASP A 292 -9.74 19.76 19.45
C ASP A 292 -9.03 18.43 19.69
N GLY A 293 -9.35 17.84 20.84
CA GLY A 293 -9.00 16.46 21.19
C GLY A 293 -9.56 15.49 20.15
N GLY A 294 -8.68 14.98 19.29
CA GLY A 294 -9.05 13.99 18.29
C GLY A 294 -9.58 12.69 18.92
N PRO A 295 -10.57 12.03 18.29
CA PRO A 295 -11.17 10.83 18.84
C PRO A 295 -10.17 9.66 18.84
N THR A 296 -9.95 9.07 20.00
CA THR A 296 -9.30 7.76 20.16
C THR A 296 -10.23 6.66 19.63
N ARG A 297 -10.20 6.40 18.32
CA ARG A 297 -10.91 5.26 17.75
C ARG A 297 -10.14 3.97 18.08
N ALA A 298 -10.68 3.19 19.01
CA ALA A 298 -10.23 1.83 19.27
C ALA A 298 -10.33 0.99 17.99
N TRP A 299 -9.20 0.44 17.55
CA TRP A 299 -9.10 -0.47 16.42
C TRP A 299 -9.83 -1.79 16.77
N ASN A 300 -10.68 -2.29 15.88
CA ASN A 300 -11.40 -3.55 16.06
C ASN A 300 -10.62 -4.69 15.38
N PRO A 301 -9.99 -5.61 16.14
CA PRO A 301 -9.13 -6.67 15.60
C PRO A 301 -9.90 -7.80 14.87
N HIS A 302 -11.24 -7.78 14.86
CA HIS A 302 -12.04 -8.92 14.37
C HIS A 302 -12.36 -8.94 12.87
N LEU A 303 -11.86 -7.99 12.08
CA LEU A 303 -11.94 -8.06 10.61
C LEU A 303 -10.80 -8.92 10.04
N LYS A 304 -10.94 -10.25 10.15
CA LYS A 304 -10.04 -11.20 9.50
C LYS A 304 -10.23 -11.14 7.97
N MET A 305 -9.11 -11.15 7.25
CA MET A 305 -9.01 -10.99 5.79
C MET A 305 -9.96 -11.90 4.99
N TYR A 306 -10.57 -11.32 3.95
CA TYR A 306 -11.13 -12.06 2.82
C TYR A 306 -10.54 -11.49 1.53
N CYS A 307 -9.86 -12.36 0.77
CA CYS A 307 -9.58 -12.20 -0.67
C CYS A 307 -10.48 -13.18 -1.42
#